data_AF-A0A969CRY0-F1
#
_entry.id   AF-A0A969CRY0-F1
#
_cell.length_a   1.000
_cell.length_b   1.000
_cell.length_c   1.000
_cell.angle_alpha   90.00
_cell.angle_beta   90.00
_cell.angle_gamma   90.00
#
_symmetry.space_group_name_H-M   'P 1'
#
loop_
_entity.id
_entity.type
_entity.pdbx_description
1 polymer ?
#
loop_
_entity_poly.entity_id
_entity_poly.type
_entity_poly.pdbx_seq_one_letter_code
_entity_poly.pdbx_strand_id
1 'polypeptide(L)'
;MTSARFLTQCPIPLQQYPHVLMAHGGGGRLMHQLIEQLLLPVFGTDPDWQHDAARLELSHGRMAFTTDSYVVSPLFFPGGDIGAMAVCGTVNDLSMAGAKPLYLSLGFILEEGLPMETLWQVVQSIQTAAACTGVNIVTGDTKVVERGKG
;
A
#
# COMPACT_ATOMS: atom_id res chain seq x y z
N MET A 1 34.37 17.69 -3.03
CA MET A 1 33.92 17.44 -4.40
C MET A 1 34.03 15.94 -4.66
N THR A 2 33.05 15.18 -4.22
CA THR A 2 32.97 13.72 -4.46
C THR A 2 32.13 13.53 -5.70
N SER A 3 32.79 13.10 -6.77
CA SER A 3 32.20 12.84 -8.08
C SER A 3 31.08 11.80 -7.95
N ALA A 4 29.84 12.21 -8.23
CA ALA A 4 28.76 11.28 -8.47
C ALA A 4 29.10 10.47 -9.72
N ARG A 5 29.46 9.19 -9.55
CA ARG A 5 29.58 8.27 -10.66
C ARG A 5 28.22 8.17 -11.35
N PHE A 6 28.12 8.76 -12.54
CA PHE A 6 27.12 8.38 -13.53
C PHE A 6 27.27 6.88 -13.80
N LEU A 7 26.30 6.08 -13.36
CA LEU A 7 26.21 4.68 -13.75
C LEU A 7 25.68 4.64 -15.18
N THR A 8 26.60 4.52 -16.14
CA THR A 8 26.30 4.18 -17.52
C THR A 8 25.73 2.74 -17.57
N GLN A 9 24.43 2.63 -17.85
CA GLN A 9 23.68 1.42 -18.25
C GLN A 9 23.97 0.14 -17.46
N CYS A 10 23.18 -0.09 -16.41
CA CYS A 10 22.81 -1.46 -16.03
C CYS A 10 21.52 -1.85 -16.78
N PRO A 11 21.44 -3.04 -17.40
CA PRO A 11 20.16 -3.56 -17.88
C PRO A 11 19.16 -3.65 -16.72
N ILE A 12 17.87 -3.46 -17.01
CA ILE A 12 16.81 -3.65 -16.00
C ILE A 12 16.96 -5.07 -15.40
N PRO A 13 17.08 -5.23 -14.07
CA PRO A 13 17.47 -6.49 -13.43
C PRO A 13 16.56 -7.71 -13.73
N LEU A 14 15.34 -7.50 -14.23
CA LEU A 14 14.32 -8.54 -14.45
C LEU A 14 14.02 -8.78 -15.95
N GLN A 15 15.03 -9.11 -16.74
CA GLN A 15 14.84 -9.35 -18.19
C GLN A 15 14.01 -10.60 -18.54
N GLN A 16 13.88 -11.55 -17.61
CA GLN A 16 13.09 -12.77 -17.82
C GLN A 16 11.58 -12.47 -17.96
N TYR A 17 11.12 -11.34 -17.42
CA TYR A 17 9.72 -10.89 -17.46
C TYR A 17 9.66 -9.45 -18.02
N PRO A 18 9.60 -9.26 -19.35
CA PRO A 18 9.66 -7.92 -19.96
C PRO A 18 8.43 -7.04 -19.67
N HIS A 19 7.38 -7.62 -19.06
CA HIS A 19 6.14 -6.93 -18.70
C HIS A 19 5.74 -7.28 -17.27
N VAL A 20 5.01 -6.37 -16.61
CA VAL A 20 4.38 -6.65 -15.33
C VAL A 20 3.27 -7.69 -15.53
N LEU A 21 3.29 -8.75 -14.73
CA LEU A 21 2.30 -9.81 -14.71
C LEU A 21 1.49 -9.74 -13.41
N MET A 22 0.27 -10.29 -13.41
CA MET A 22 -0.54 -10.40 -12.18
C MET A 22 0.21 -11.08 -11.03
N ALA A 23 1.06 -12.06 -11.33
CA ALA A 23 1.84 -12.77 -10.33
C ALA A 23 2.89 -11.89 -9.61
N HIS A 24 3.25 -10.72 -10.16
CA HIS A 24 4.09 -9.74 -9.47
C HIS A 24 3.37 -9.01 -8.32
N GLY A 25 2.04 -9.08 -8.22
CA GLY A 25 1.25 -8.50 -7.12
C GLY A 25 0.59 -9.54 -6.20
N GLY A 26 0.87 -10.83 -6.40
CA GLY A 26 0.12 -11.92 -5.76
C GLY A 26 0.71 -12.44 -4.44
N GLY A 27 1.64 -11.73 -3.78
CA GLY A 27 2.24 -12.19 -2.51
C GLY A 27 3.27 -13.33 -2.63
N GLY A 28 3.51 -13.85 -3.84
CA GLY A 28 4.36 -15.02 -4.08
C GLY A 28 5.79 -14.71 -4.50
N ARG A 29 6.48 -15.73 -5.01
CA ARG A 29 7.89 -15.64 -5.46
C ARG A 29 8.16 -14.51 -6.44
N LEU A 30 7.28 -14.27 -7.41
CA LEU A 30 7.49 -13.24 -8.43
C LEU A 30 7.38 -11.83 -7.85
N MET A 31 6.48 -11.59 -6.88
CA MET A 31 6.42 -10.32 -6.15
C MET A 31 7.70 -10.08 -5.34
N HIS A 32 8.17 -11.12 -4.63
CA HIS A 32 9.40 -11.02 -3.86
C HIS A 32 10.62 -10.72 -4.76
N GLN A 33 10.73 -11.39 -5.91
CA GLN A 33 11.76 -11.09 -6.91
C GLN A 33 11.64 -9.67 -7.46
N LEU A 34 10.42 -9.16 -7.71
CA LEU A 34 10.21 -7.77 -8.12
C LEU A 34 10.76 -6.80 -7.07
N ILE A 35 10.44 -7.00 -5.80
CA ILE A 35 10.91 -6.14 -4.71
C ILE A 35 12.43 -6.20 -4.58
N GLU A 36 13.00 -7.40 -4.48
CA GLU A 36 14.43 -7.60 -4.23
C GLU A 36 15.34 -7.18 -5.38
N GLN A 37 14.91 -7.38 -6.63
CA GLN A 37 15.76 -7.16 -7.79
C GLN A 37 15.51 -5.81 -8.46
N LEU A 38 14.31 -5.23 -8.33
CA LEU A 38 14.00 -3.95 -8.97
C LEU A 38 13.90 -2.79 -7.97
N LEU A 39 13.17 -2.96 -6.87
CA LEU A 39 12.87 -1.85 -5.95
C LEU A 39 14.02 -1.60 -4.95
N LEU A 40 14.44 -2.63 -4.21
CA LEU A 40 15.46 -2.51 -3.17
C LEU A 40 16.81 -1.97 -3.68
N PRO A 41 17.33 -2.37 -4.86
CA PRO A 41 18.60 -1.83 -5.34
C PRO A 41 18.54 -0.34 -5.67
N VAL A 42 17.35 0.21 -5.91
CA VAL A 42 17.14 1.64 -6.22
C VAL A 42 16.96 2.46 -4.94
N PHE A 43 16.21 1.95 -3.96
CA PHE A 43 15.87 2.69 -2.74
C PHE A 43 16.81 2.45 -1.56
N GLY A 44 17.66 1.41 -1.62
CA GLY A 44 18.63 1.06 -0.59
C GLY A 44 18.26 -0.21 0.18
N THR A 45 19.24 -0.78 0.85
CA THR A 45 19.15 -2.07 1.57
C THR A 45 18.92 -1.86 3.07
N ASP A 46 17.89 -1.09 3.44
CA ASP A 46 17.49 -1.07 4.85
C ASP A 46 16.83 -2.43 5.17
N PRO A 47 17.37 -3.23 6.11
CA PRO A 47 16.81 -4.54 6.45
C PRO A 47 15.34 -4.48 6.89
N ASP A 48 14.84 -3.31 7.30
CA ASP A 48 13.46 -3.13 7.73
C ASP A 48 12.42 -3.19 6.58
N TRP A 49 12.85 -3.21 5.31
CA TRP A 49 11.92 -3.36 4.17
C TRP A 49 11.20 -4.72 4.11
N GLN A 50 11.66 -5.72 4.88
CA GLN A 50 11.04 -7.04 4.93
C GLN A 50 9.96 -7.17 6.01
N HIS A 51 9.68 -6.09 6.75
CA HIS A 51 8.65 -6.05 7.79
C HIS A 51 7.38 -5.35 7.29
N ASP A 52 6.24 -5.71 7.89
CA ASP A 52 4.91 -5.15 7.56
C ASP A 52 4.82 -3.63 7.82
N ALA A 53 5.79 -3.05 8.53
CA ALA A 53 5.95 -1.62 8.70
C ALA A 53 7.42 -1.22 8.87
N ALA A 54 7.79 -0.07 8.34
CA ALA A 54 9.07 0.57 8.59
C ALA A 54 9.11 1.19 9.99
N ARG A 55 10.26 1.07 10.66
CA ARG A 55 10.51 1.72 11.95
C ARG A 55 11.23 3.04 11.75
N LEU A 56 10.60 4.13 12.16
CA LEU A 56 11.15 5.48 12.09
C LEU A 56 11.61 5.94 13.48
N GLU A 57 12.90 6.23 13.61
CA GLU A 57 13.47 6.86 14.80
C GLU A 57 13.24 8.38 14.71
N LEU A 58 12.47 8.93 15.66
CA LEU A 58 12.18 10.35 15.75
C LEU A 58 12.92 10.94 16.96
N SER A 59 13.06 12.26 17.00
CA SER A 59 13.71 12.96 18.12
C SER A 59 13.05 12.68 19.48
N HIS A 60 11.77 12.32 19.49
CA HIS A 60 10.97 12.08 20.70
C HIS A 60 10.23 10.73 20.65
N GLY A 61 10.93 9.66 20.28
CA GLY A 61 10.40 8.30 20.32
C GLY A 61 10.45 7.62 18.95
N ARG A 62 9.60 6.61 18.78
CA ARG A 62 9.61 5.75 17.59
C ARG A 62 8.23 5.67 16.99
N MET A 63 8.17 5.59 15.67
CA MET A 63 6.94 5.45 14.90
C MET A 63 7.05 4.22 13.99
N ALA A 64 5.98 3.44 13.88
CA ALA A 64 5.83 2.49 12.79
C ALA A 64 5.08 3.17 11.65
N PHE A 65 5.54 2.94 10.42
CA PHE A 65 4.96 3.51 9.22
C PHE A 65 4.79 2.43 8.17
N THR A 66 3.56 2.26 7.69
CA THR A 66 3.23 1.28 6.66
C THR A 66 2.30 1.90 5.64
N THR A 67 2.20 1.26 4.49
CA THR A 67 1.26 1.61 3.43
C THR A 67 0.83 0.34 2.73
N ASP A 68 -0.41 0.34 2.30
CA ASP A 68 -0.99 -0.76 1.56
C ASP A 68 -1.95 -0.22 0.50
N SER A 69 -2.10 -0.95 -0.60
CA SER A 69 -3.08 -0.62 -1.64
C SER A 69 -4.00 -1.81 -1.83
N TYR A 70 -5.31 -1.55 -1.69
CA TYR A 70 -6.32 -2.59 -1.68
C TYR A 70 -6.99 -2.67 -3.05
N VAL A 71 -6.77 -3.77 -3.75
CA VAL A 71 -7.37 -4.05 -5.07
C VAL A 71 -8.10 -5.39 -4.96
N VAL A 72 -9.42 -5.35 -4.78
CA VAL A 72 -10.27 -6.53 -4.66
C VAL A 72 -11.50 -6.40 -5.55
N SER A 73 -11.91 -7.53 -6.12
CA SER A 73 -13.16 -7.67 -6.86
C SER A 73 -13.85 -8.96 -6.43
N PRO A 74 -15.12 -8.93 -6.03
CA PRO A 74 -16.00 -7.75 -5.93
C PRO A 74 -15.61 -6.79 -4.78
N LEU A 75 -16.08 -5.53 -4.84
CA LEU A 75 -15.86 -4.53 -3.77
C LEU A 75 -16.53 -4.93 -2.44
N PHE A 76 -17.61 -5.71 -2.52
CA PHE A 76 -18.35 -6.26 -1.39
C PHE A 76 -18.32 -7.78 -1.50
N PHE A 77 -17.94 -8.46 -0.43
CA PHE A 77 -17.75 -9.91 -0.41
C PHE A 77 -18.28 -10.52 0.90
N PRO A 78 -18.46 -11.85 0.98
CA PRO A 78 -18.90 -12.48 2.22
C PRO A 78 -17.93 -12.14 3.38
N GLY A 79 -18.45 -11.43 4.38
CA GLY A 79 -17.69 -11.05 5.58
C GLY A 79 -17.06 -9.66 5.56
N GLY A 80 -17.20 -8.87 4.49
CA GLY A 80 -16.72 -7.49 4.47
C GLY A 80 -16.79 -6.79 3.13
N ASP A 81 -16.07 -5.68 3.03
CA ASP A 81 -15.91 -4.89 1.83
C ASP A 81 -14.50 -4.27 1.78
N ILE A 82 -14.16 -3.71 0.62
CA ILE A 82 -12.87 -3.07 0.38
C ILE A 82 -12.55 -1.97 1.41
N GLY A 83 -13.56 -1.26 1.91
CA GLY A 83 -13.41 -0.18 2.87
C GLY A 83 -12.97 -0.68 4.25
N ALA A 84 -13.71 -1.63 4.82
CA ALA A 84 -13.33 -2.28 6.07
C ALA A 84 -11.99 -3.01 5.95
N MET A 85 -11.75 -3.69 4.82
CA MET A 85 -10.49 -4.37 4.55
C MET A 85 -9.31 -3.39 4.53
N ALA A 86 -9.49 -2.22 3.92
CA ALA A 86 -8.42 -1.22 3.85
C ALA A 86 -8.01 -0.70 5.22
N VAL A 87 -8.98 -0.42 6.10
CA VAL A 87 -8.69 0.02 7.46
C VAL A 87 -8.08 -1.12 8.29
N CYS A 88 -8.73 -2.28 8.32
CA CYS A 88 -8.29 -3.40 9.16
C CYS A 88 -6.93 -3.96 8.73
N GLY A 89 -6.64 -4.02 7.43
CA GLY A 89 -5.34 -4.45 6.91
C GLY A 89 -4.21 -3.54 7.41
N THR A 90 -4.34 -2.23 7.18
CA THR A 90 -3.29 -1.27 7.57
C THR A 90 -3.15 -1.18 9.10
N VAL A 91 -4.25 -1.31 9.84
CA VAL A 91 -4.24 -1.41 11.31
C VAL A 91 -3.52 -2.67 11.78
N ASN A 92 -3.73 -3.81 11.10
CA ASN A 92 -3.06 -5.07 11.43
C ASN A 92 -1.55 -4.97 11.20
N ASP A 93 -1.10 -4.40 10.09
CA ASP A 93 0.34 -4.24 9.81
C ASP A 93 1.05 -3.44 10.90
N LEU A 94 0.46 -2.32 11.30
CA LEU A 94 0.97 -1.51 12.42
C LEU A 94 0.97 -2.29 13.75
N SER A 95 -0.07 -3.08 14.00
CA SER A 95 -0.20 -3.88 15.22
C SER A 95 0.80 -5.03 15.27
N MET A 96 1.05 -5.70 14.13
CA MET A 96 2.03 -6.77 13.99
C MET A 96 3.46 -6.25 14.13
N ALA A 97 3.72 -5.01 13.75
CA ALA A 97 4.97 -4.29 14.07
C ALA A 97 5.09 -3.87 15.55
N GLY A 98 4.11 -4.21 16.39
CA GLY A 98 4.10 -3.88 17.82
C GLY A 98 3.79 -2.41 18.12
N ALA A 99 3.29 -1.65 17.15
CA ALA A 99 2.90 -0.27 17.35
C ALA A 99 1.44 -0.16 17.82
N LYS A 100 1.11 0.98 18.42
CA LYS A 100 -0.28 1.39 18.63
C LYS A 100 -0.72 2.21 17.40
N PRO A 101 -1.68 1.74 16.60
CA PRO A 101 -2.23 2.52 15.49
C PRO A 101 -2.91 3.78 16.02
N LEU A 102 -2.66 4.93 15.38
CA LEU A 102 -3.23 6.22 15.78
C LEU A 102 -3.91 6.94 14.62
N TYR A 103 -3.26 6.94 13.46
CA TYR A 103 -3.64 7.73 12.30
C TYR A 103 -3.50 6.93 11.03
N LEU A 104 -4.41 7.17 10.09
CA LEU A 104 -4.36 6.67 8.72
C LEU A 104 -4.51 7.84 7.73
N SER A 105 -3.86 7.73 6.57
CA SER A 105 -4.26 8.46 5.37
C SER A 105 -5.22 7.60 4.54
N LEU A 106 -6.02 8.23 3.68
CA LEU A 106 -6.96 7.52 2.81
C LEU A 106 -6.85 8.03 1.36
N GLY A 107 -6.37 7.19 0.45
CA GLY A 107 -6.29 7.49 -0.98
C GLY A 107 -7.33 6.72 -1.77
N PHE A 108 -8.09 7.41 -2.63
CA PHE A 108 -9.02 6.79 -3.57
C PHE A 108 -8.52 6.91 -5.01
N ILE A 109 -8.54 5.79 -5.73
CA ILE A 109 -8.49 5.74 -7.19
C ILE A 109 -9.82 5.14 -7.64
N LEU A 110 -10.67 5.97 -8.23
CA LEU A 110 -12.04 5.63 -8.61
C LEU A 110 -12.13 5.48 -10.13
N GLU A 111 -12.88 4.49 -10.60
CA GLU A 111 -13.16 4.36 -12.04
C GLU A 111 -14.36 5.23 -12.44
N GLU A 112 -14.27 5.92 -13.58
CA GLU A 112 -15.39 6.62 -14.19
C GLU A 112 -16.59 5.68 -14.37
N GLY A 113 -17.74 6.10 -13.82
CA GLY A 113 -18.99 5.33 -13.88
C GLY A 113 -19.28 4.49 -12.64
N LEU A 114 -18.40 4.49 -11.62
CA LEU A 114 -18.72 3.92 -10.32
C LEU A 114 -19.98 4.58 -9.72
N PRO A 115 -21.00 3.82 -9.31
CA PRO A 115 -22.19 4.41 -8.70
C PRO A 115 -21.86 5.12 -7.39
N MET A 116 -22.41 6.32 -7.20
CA MET A 116 -22.17 7.11 -5.98
C MET A 116 -22.67 6.38 -4.72
N GLU A 117 -23.75 5.61 -4.82
CA GLU A 117 -24.25 4.78 -3.72
C GLU A 117 -23.22 3.73 -3.29
N THR A 118 -22.54 3.10 -4.25
CA THR A 118 -21.46 2.14 -4.00
C THR A 118 -20.30 2.81 -3.27
N LEU A 119 -19.84 3.98 -3.75
CA LEU A 119 -18.79 4.74 -3.08
C LEU A 119 -19.21 5.15 -1.65
N TRP A 120 -20.45 5.60 -1.49
CA TRP A 120 -20.98 5.99 -0.19
C TRP A 120 -20.98 4.84 0.82
N GLN A 121 -21.40 3.64 0.41
CA GLN A 121 -21.35 2.43 1.25
C GLN A 121 -19.92 2.09 1.67
N VAL A 122 -18.95 2.17 0.75
CA VAL A 122 -17.52 1.96 1.08
C VAL A 122 -17.03 2.99 2.09
N VAL A 123 -17.35 4.27 1.92
CA VAL A 123 -16.95 5.33 2.85
C VAL A 123 -17.58 5.13 4.25
N GLN A 124 -18.85 4.70 4.32
CA GLN A 124 -19.49 4.36 5.60
C GLN A 124 -18.81 3.17 6.29
N SER A 125 -18.39 2.16 5.52
CA SER A 125 -17.67 1.02 6.04
C SER A 125 -16.29 1.40 6.59
N ILE A 126 -15.54 2.22 5.85
CA ILE A 126 -14.27 2.81 6.30
C ILE A 126 -14.44 3.54 7.62
N GLN A 127 -15.45 4.42 7.72
CA GLN A 127 -15.72 5.18 8.94
C GLN A 127 -16.02 4.25 10.12
N THR A 128 -16.81 3.20 9.88
CA THR A 128 -17.18 2.23 10.92
C THR A 128 -15.96 1.45 11.39
N ALA A 129 -15.13 0.97 10.47
CA ALA A 129 -13.91 0.24 10.80
C ALA A 129 -12.90 1.13 11.54
N ALA A 130 -12.73 2.39 11.13
CA ALA A 130 -11.86 3.35 11.80
C ALA A 130 -12.32 3.61 13.24
N ALA A 131 -13.63 3.79 13.44
CA ALA A 131 -14.21 3.96 14.78
C ALA A 131 -14.01 2.72 15.66
N CYS A 132 -14.22 1.51 15.11
CA CYS A 132 -14.05 0.24 15.84
C CYS A 132 -12.59 -0.01 16.26
N THR A 133 -11.63 0.42 15.43
CA THR A 133 -10.19 0.24 15.68
C THR A 133 -9.57 1.40 16.46
N GLY A 134 -10.31 2.50 16.65
CA GLY A 134 -9.86 3.68 17.39
C GLY A 134 -8.82 4.52 16.66
N VAL A 135 -8.70 4.37 15.34
CA VAL A 135 -7.79 5.17 14.50
C VAL A 135 -8.53 6.35 13.87
N ASN A 136 -7.81 7.44 13.64
CA ASN A 136 -8.34 8.60 12.94
C ASN A 136 -7.82 8.64 11.50
N ILE A 137 -8.73 8.84 10.54
CA ILE A 137 -8.33 9.17 9.17
C ILE A 137 -8.08 10.68 9.13
N VAL A 138 -6.83 11.08 8.91
CA VAL A 138 -6.38 12.47 9.12
C VAL A 138 -6.06 13.23 7.83
N THR A 139 -5.93 12.53 6.72
CA THR A 139 -5.65 13.12 5.41
C THR A 139 -6.06 12.17 4.29
N GLY A 140 -6.11 12.65 3.06
CA GLY A 140 -6.42 11.81 1.91
C GLY A 140 -6.21 12.46 0.56
N ASP A 141 -6.39 11.66 -0.49
CA ASP A 141 -6.38 12.08 -1.89
C ASP A 141 -7.48 11.34 -2.65
N THR A 142 -7.93 11.90 -3.76
CA THR A 142 -8.93 11.26 -4.63
C THR A 142 -8.60 11.54 -6.09
N LYS A 143 -8.52 10.47 -6.87
CA LYS A 143 -8.34 10.49 -8.33
C LYS A 143 -9.42 9.68 -9.00
N VAL A 144 -9.79 10.10 -10.20
CA VAL A 144 -10.71 9.36 -11.07
C VAL A 144 -9.96 8.99 -12.33
N VAL A 145 -9.99 7.71 -12.70
CA VAL A 145 -9.42 7.17 -13.92
C VAL A 145 -10.51 6.86 -14.94
N GLU A 146 -10.15 6.84 -16.22
CA GLU A 146 -11.06 6.45 -17.29
C GLU A 146 -11.58 5.02 -17.10
N ARG A 147 -12.78 4.76 -17.61
CA ARG A 147 -13.35 3.42 -17.62
C ARG A 147 -12.47 2.42 -18.40
N GLY A 148 -12.26 1.23 -17.82
CA GLY A 148 -11.41 0.17 -18.35
C GLY A 148 -9.92 0.35 -18.04
N LYS A 149 -9.57 1.26 -17.12
CA LYS A 149 -8.18 1.52 -16.69
C LYS A 149 -7.92 1.18 -15.20
N GLY A 150 -8.89 0.56 -14.54
CA GLY A 150 -8.79 0.04 -13.17
C GLY A 150 -8.32 -1.40 -13.08
#